data_AF-A0A447JE92-F1
#
_entry.id   AF-A0A447JE92-F1
#
_cell.length_a   1.000
_cell.length_b   1.000
_cell.length_c   1.000
_cell.angle_alpha   90.00
_cell.angle_beta   90.00
_cell.angle_gamma   90.00
#
_symmetry.space_group_name_H-M   'P 1'
#
loop_
_entity.id
_entity.type
_entity.pdbx_description
1 polymer ?
#
loop_
_entity_poly.entity_id
_entity_poly.type
_entity_poly.pdbx_seq_one_letter_code
_entity_poly.pdbx_strand_id
1 'polypeptide(L)'
;MYNTDYIKKTLDVKSIHFDSAWVPYTNFSPIYQGKCGMSGDRVEGKIIYETQSTHKLLAAFSQASMIHVKGDINEETFNEAYMMHTTTSPHYGIVASTETAAAMMKGNAGKRLINGST
;
A
#
# COMPACT_ATOMS: atom_id res chain seq x y z
N MET A 1 3.01 8.85 -13.38
CA MET A 1 3.55 8.10 -12.23
C MET A 1 4.96 8.63 -11.95
N TYR A 2 5.34 8.82 -10.69
CA TYR A 2 6.67 9.33 -10.34
C TYR A 2 7.74 8.23 -10.46
N ASN A 3 9.01 8.64 -10.62
CA ASN A 3 10.15 7.74 -10.38
C ASN A 3 10.43 7.73 -8.87
N THR A 4 9.93 6.71 -8.17
CA THR A 4 10.01 6.65 -6.70
C THR A 4 11.41 6.33 -6.22
N ASP A 5 12.23 5.66 -7.04
CA ASP A 5 13.64 5.40 -6.72
C ASP A 5 14.44 6.70 -6.67
N TYR A 6 14.20 7.61 -7.63
CA TYR A 6 14.80 8.94 -7.62
C TYR A 6 14.38 9.73 -6.37
N ILE A 7 13.09 9.75 -6.02
CA ILE A 7 12.59 10.46 -4.82
C ILE A 7 13.22 9.89 -3.55
N LYS A 8 13.22 8.56 -3.38
CA LYS A 8 13.81 7.89 -2.22
C LYS A 8 15.30 8.21 -2.07
N LYS A 9 16.03 8.31 -3.18
CA LYS A 9 17.47 8.62 -3.19
C LYS A 9 17.76 10.10 -2.92
N THR A 10 16.98 11.01 -3.47
CA THR A 10 17.32 12.44 -3.49
C THR A 10 16.69 13.25 -2.37
N LEU A 11 15.50 12.88 -1.91
CA LEU A 11 14.80 13.63 -0.88
C LEU A 11 15.37 13.28 0.50
N ASP A 12 16.14 14.20 1.09
CA ASP A 12 16.80 14.00 2.39
C ASP A 12 15.85 14.21 3.57
N VAL A 13 14.89 13.29 3.71
CA VAL A 13 13.97 13.23 4.85
C VAL A 13 13.92 11.79 5.39
N LYS A 14 13.73 11.66 6.70
CA LYS A 14 13.69 10.36 7.40
C LYS A 14 12.39 9.58 7.16
N SER A 15 11.31 10.25 6.78
CA SER A 15 9.99 9.64 6.59
C SER A 15 9.36 10.19 5.32
N ILE A 16 8.94 9.30 4.42
CA ILE A 16 8.27 9.64 3.16
C ILE A 16 6.95 8.89 3.10
N HIS A 17 5.85 9.63 2.91
CA HIS A 17 4.53 9.05 2.71
C HIS A 17 4.04 9.29 1.28
N PHE A 18 3.77 8.21 0.56
CA PHE A 18 3.16 8.24 -0.77
C PHE A 18 1.65 7.97 -0.64
N ASP A 19 0.83 8.99 -0.85
CA ASP A 19 -0.61 8.79 -1.07
C ASP A 19 -0.83 8.08 -2.40
N SER A 20 -1.04 6.77 -2.31
CA SER A 20 -1.14 5.84 -3.43
C SER A 20 -2.57 5.35 -3.61
N ALA A 21 -3.55 6.13 -3.17
CA ALA A 21 -4.97 5.76 -3.22
C ALA A 21 -5.46 5.40 -4.63
N TRP A 22 -4.85 5.97 -5.66
CA TRP A 22 -5.19 5.76 -7.07
C TRP A 22 -4.33 4.73 -7.80
N VAL A 23 -3.42 4.05 -7.11
CA VAL A 23 -2.50 3.08 -7.73
C VAL A 23 -2.27 1.80 -6.90
N PRO A 24 -3.31 1.20 -6.27
CA PRO A 24 -3.15 0.03 -5.40
C PRO A 24 -2.72 -1.25 -6.14
N TYR A 25 -2.75 -1.25 -7.47
CA TYR A 25 -2.40 -2.40 -8.32
C TYR A 25 -0.93 -2.44 -8.77
N THR A 26 -0.14 -1.41 -8.44
CA THR A 26 1.21 -1.22 -9.02
C THR A 26 2.17 -2.35 -8.70
N ASN A 27 2.00 -3.06 -7.58
CA ASN A 27 2.85 -4.18 -7.22
C ASN A 27 2.64 -5.44 -8.08
N PHE A 28 1.57 -5.49 -8.88
CA PHE A 28 1.17 -6.71 -9.60
C PHE A 28 1.51 -6.67 -11.10
N SER A 29 2.16 -5.61 -11.60
CA SER A 29 2.63 -5.56 -12.98
C SER A 29 4.06 -5.01 -13.09
N PRO A 30 4.95 -5.64 -13.89
CA PRO A 30 6.34 -5.22 -14.01
C PRO A 30 6.52 -3.82 -14.62
N ILE A 31 5.53 -3.31 -15.36
CA ILE A 31 5.60 -1.97 -15.96
C ILE A 31 5.71 -0.85 -14.91
N TYR A 32 5.28 -1.12 -13.68
CA TYR A 32 5.30 -0.17 -12.56
C TYR A 32 6.51 -0.32 -11.63
N GLN A 33 7.47 -1.19 -11.97
CA GLN A 33 8.74 -1.25 -11.24
C GLN A 33 9.41 0.14 -11.19
N GLY A 34 9.87 0.52 -9.99
CA GLY A 34 10.45 1.84 -9.68
C GLY A 34 9.46 3.01 -9.64
N LYS A 35 8.14 2.74 -9.69
CA LYS A 35 7.09 3.78 -9.81
C LYS A 35 6.09 3.80 -8.66
N CYS A 36 6.25 2.93 -7.65
CA CYS A 36 5.48 2.96 -6.41
C CYS A 36 6.41 3.07 -5.19
N GLY A 37 5.92 3.65 -4.10
CA GLY A 37 6.64 3.71 -2.83
C GLY A 37 7.02 2.33 -2.31
N MET A 38 6.22 1.30 -2.56
CA MET A 38 6.55 -0.07 -2.17
C MET A 38 7.51 -0.81 -3.11
N SER A 39 7.91 -0.27 -4.26
CA SER A 39 8.89 -0.92 -5.13
C SER A 39 10.30 -0.95 -4.53
N GLY A 40 11.06 -1.98 -4.87
CA GLY A 40 12.44 -2.15 -4.43
C GLY A 40 12.56 -2.49 -2.95
N ASP A 41 13.80 -2.46 -2.47
CA ASP A 41 14.15 -2.82 -1.10
C ASP A 41 13.98 -1.66 -0.12
N ARG A 42 14.21 -1.97 1.15
CA ARG A 42 14.24 -0.98 2.23
C ARG A 42 15.32 0.08 1.97
N VAL A 43 15.01 1.34 2.28
CA VAL A 43 15.98 2.44 2.24
C VAL A 43 16.53 2.66 3.64
N GLU A 44 17.85 2.55 3.81
CA GLU A 44 18.50 2.74 5.10
C GLU A 44 18.23 4.15 5.66
N GLY A 45 17.97 4.24 6.97
CA GLY A 45 17.68 5.50 7.65
C GLY A 45 16.35 6.16 7.28
N LYS A 46 15.52 5.53 6.42
CA LYS A 46 14.21 6.06 6.02
C LYS A 46 13.06 5.07 6.29
N ILE A 47 11.88 5.65 6.50
CA ILE A 47 10.61 4.93 6.58
C ILE A 47 9.76 5.36 5.40
N ILE A 48 9.29 4.38 4.62
CA ILE A 48 8.40 4.62 3.49
C ILE A 48 7.00 4.12 3.86
N TYR A 49 6.01 5.01 3.76
CA TYR A 49 4.60 4.70 3.91
C TYR A 49 3.90 4.76 2.56
N GLU A 50 2.94 3.87 2.34
CA GLU A 50 1.92 4.00 1.29
C GLU A 50 0.53 3.84 1.90
N THR A 51 -0.34 4.82 1.64
CA THR A 51 -1.78 4.65 1.88
C THR A 51 -2.48 4.34 0.57
N GLN A 52 -3.27 3.27 0.56
CA GLN A 52 -3.99 2.80 -0.62
C GLN A 52 -5.48 2.67 -0.29
N SER A 53 -6.34 3.23 -1.14
CA SER A 53 -7.78 2.97 -1.10
C SER A 53 -8.06 1.71 -1.89
N THR A 54 -8.09 0.55 -1.22
CA THR A 54 -8.35 -0.74 -1.85
C THR A 54 -9.63 -0.71 -2.68
N HIS A 55 -10.68 -0.07 -2.16
CA HIS A 55 -11.98 0.05 -2.82
C HIS A 55 -12.03 0.90 -4.10
N LYS A 56 -10.99 1.70 -4.41
CA LYS A 56 -11.01 2.55 -5.60
C LYS A 56 -10.77 1.74 -6.87
N LEU A 57 -9.72 0.91 -6.86
CA LEU A 57 -9.23 0.22 -8.07
C LEU A 57 -8.86 -1.25 -7.82
N LEU A 58 -9.17 -1.79 -6.64
CA LEU A 58 -9.23 -3.22 -6.36
C LEU A 58 -10.64 -3.60 -5.85
N ALA A 59 -10.91 -4.90 -5.78
CA ALA A 59 -12.22 -5.42 -5.42
C ALA A 59 -12.41 -5.52 -3.89
N ALA A 60 -12.70 -4.40 -3.23
CA ALA A 60 -13.06 -4.34 -1.81
C ALA A 60 -14.22 -3.37 -1.56
N PHE A 61 -14.92 -3.51 -0.42
CA PHE A 61 -16.02 -2.60 -0.07
C PHE A 61 -15.54 -1.17 0.18
N SER A 62 -16.42 -0.20 -0.03
CA SER A 62 -16.19 1.19 0.36
C SER A 62 -15.65 1.30 1.79
N GLN A 63 -14.76 2.27 2.01
CA GLN A 63 -13.97 2.47 3.24
C GLN A 63 -12.84 1.45 3.48
N ALA A 64 -12.73 0.37 2.70
CA ALA A 64 -11.55 -0.50 2.75
C ALA A 64 -10.28 0.24 2.25
N SER A 65 -9.24 0.27 3.08
CA SER A 65 -7.93 0.85 2.77
C SER A 65 -6.82 0.07 3.47
N MET A 66 -5.58 0.27 3.02
CA MET A 66 -4.39 -0.34 3.61
C MET A 66 -3.30 0.72 3.82
N ILE A 67 -2.59 0.60 4.94
CA ILE A 67 -1.33 1.31 5.19
C ILE A 67 -0.20 0.30 5.06
N HIS A 68 0.69 0.50 4.09
CA HIS A 68 1.89 -0.31 3.91
C HIS A 68 3.09 0.46 4.46
N VAL A 69 3.90 -0.21 5.26
CA VAL A 69 5.10 0.37 5.87
C VAL A 69 6.33 -0.41 5.41
N LYS A 70 7.38 0.29 4.98
CA LYS A 70 8.69 -0.28 4.65
C LYS A 70 9.78 0.54 5.34
N GLY A 71 10.29 0.00 6.44
CA GLY A 71 11.24 0.65 7.34
C GLY A 71 10.96 0.25 8.79
N ASP A 72 11.74 0.75 9.73
CA ASP A 72 11.50 0.50 11.16
C ASP A 72 10.55 1.55 11.73
N ILE A 73 9.51 1.09 12.41
CA ILE A 73 8.59 1.94 13.17
C ILE A 73 8.57 1.49 14.63
N ASN A 74 8.17 2.39 15.53
CA ASN A 74 7.75 1.99 16.86
C ASN A 74 6.33 1.42 16.76
N GLU A 75 6.19 0.10 16.86
CA GLU A 75 4.91 -0.59 16.67
C GLU A 75 3.86 -0.16 17.68
N GLU A 76 4.22 0.03 18.96
CA GLU A 76 3.29 0.48 19.99
C GLU A 76 2.75 1.88 19.67
N THR A 77 3.64 2.83 19.34
CA THR A 77 3.25 4.20 19.00
C THR A 77 2.40 4.25 17.74
N PHE A 78 2.75 3.44 16.73
CA PHE A 78 1.98 3.35 15.50
C PHE A 78 0.60 2.74 15.76
N ASN A 79 0.52 1.71 16.59
CA ASN A 79 -0.74 1.07 16.94
C ASN A 79 -1.64 1.98 17.81
N GLU A 80 -1.07 2.76 18.74
CA GLU A 80 -1.82 3.79 19.46
C GLU A 80 -2.43 4.81 18.49
N ALA A 81 -1.64 5.31 17.53
CA ALA A 81 -2.15 6.20 16.49
C ALA A 81 -3.23 5.55 15.61
N TYR A 82 -3.08 4.28 15.27
CA TYR A 82 -4.09 3.51 14.54
C TYR A 82 -5.40 3.38 15.35
N MET A 83 -5.30 3.07 16.64
CA MET A 83 -6.45 2.93 17.54
C MET A 83 -7.14 4.27 17.84
N MET A 84 -6.43 5.40 17.84
CA MET A 84 -7.04 6.74 17.98
C MET A 84 -8.05 7.07 16.86
N HIS A 85 -7.89 6.46 15.68
CA HIS A 85 -8.74 6.73 14.51
C HIS A 85 -9.65 5.57 14.12
N THR A 86 -9.41 4.37 14.66
CA THR A 86 -10.19 3.18 14.36
C THR A 86 -11.29 3.00 15.39
N THR A 87 -12.50 2.69 14.92
CA THR A 87 -13.62 2.35 15.81
C THR A 87 -13.30 1.11 16.64
N THR A 88 -13.77 1.06 17.89
CA THR A 88 -13.68 -0.13 18.75
C THR A 88 -14.56 -1.30 18.26
N SER A 89 -15.47 -1.04 17.32
CA SER A 89 -16.39 -2.02 16.72
C SER A 89 -16.30 -1.99 15.19
N PRO A 90 -15.25 -2.59 14.58
CA PRO A 90 -15.06 -2.56 13.13
C PRO A 90 -16.09 -3.43 12.40
N HIS A 91 -16.39 -3.08 11.14
CA HIS A 91 -17.30 -3.88 10.31
C HIS A 91 -16.58 -5.07 9.67
N TYR A 92 -16.92 -6.29 10.08
CA TYR A 92 -16.17 -7.49 9.70
C TYR A 92 -16.22 -7.79 8.20
N GLY A 93 -17.32 -7.42 7.52
CA GLY A 93 -17.38 -7.52 6.06
C GLY A 93 -16.36 -6.63 5.33
N ILE A 94 -16.02 -5.46 5.87
CA ILE A 94 -15.01 -4.57 5.27
C ILE A 94 -13.63 -5.20 5.46
N VAL A 95 -13.34 -5.72 6.66
CA VAL A 95 -12.11 -6.45 6.95
C VAL A 95 -11.93 -7.64 6.01
N ALA A 96 -12.95 -8.50 5.90
CA ALA A 96 -12.91 -9.67 5.03
C ALA A 96 -12.77 -9.30 3.54
N SER A 97 -13.43 -8.22 3.09
CA SER A 97 -13.29 -7.75 1.70
C SER A 97 -11.87 -7.26 1.39
N THR A 98 -11.20 -6.67 2.38
CA THR A 98 -9.80 -6.20 2.27
C THR A 98 -8.84 -7.37 2.11
N GLU A 99 -9.03 -8.44 2.89
CA GLU A 99 -8.25 -9.68 2.77
C GLU A 99 -8.54 -10.41 1.45
N THR A 100 -9.81 -10.48 1.06
CA THR A 100 -10.22 -11.11 -0.21
C THR A 100 -9.58 -10.41 -1.40
N ALA A 101 -9.54 -9.07 -1.42
CA ALA A 101 -8.85 -8.30 -2.46
C ALA A 101 -7.36 -8.65 -2.55
N ALA A 102 -6.68 -8.82 -1.41
CA ALA A 102 -5.28 -9.26 -1.39
C ALA A 102 -5.12 -10.69 -1.95
N ALA A 103 -6.03 -11.60 -1.60
CA ALA A 103 -6.03 -12.97 -2.12
C ALA A 103 -6.25 -13.01 -3.64
N MET A 104 -7.15 -12.18 -4.18
CA MET A 104 -7.38 -12.05 -5.63
C MET A 104 -6.12 -11.59 -6.38
N MET A 105 -5.30 -10.75 -5.75
CA MET A 105 -4.06 -10.24 -6.35
C MET A 105 -2.84 -11.14 -6.12
N LYS A 106 -2.99 -12.25 -5.39
CA LYS A 106 -1.87 -13.13 -5.04
C LYS A 106 -1.37 -13.91 -6.25
N GLY A 107 -0.06 -13.91 -6.45
CA GLY A 107 0.63 -14.77 -7.40
C GLY A 107 0.30 -14.50 -8.88
N ASN A 108 0.34 -15.55 -9.70
CA ASN A 108 0.16 -15.43 -11.15
C ASN A 108 -1.27 -15.04 -11.54
N ALA A 109 -2.27 -15.37 -10.72
CA ALA A 109 -3.66 -14.99 -10.97
C ALA A 109 -3.81 -13.45 -10.95
N GLY A 110 -3.33 -12.79 -9.88
CA GLY A 110 -3.35 -11.33 -9.77
C GLY A 110 -2.60 -10.63 -10.91
N LYS A 111 -1.39 -11.12 -11.24
CA LYS A 111 -0.61 -10.58 -12.39
C LYS A 111 -1.39 -10.69 -13.71
N ARG A 112 -2.07 -11.81 -13.95
CA ARG A 112 -2.90 -12.00 -15.15
C ARG A 112 -4.13 -11.10 -15.16
N LEU A 113 -4.78 -10.89 -14.01
CA LEU A 113 -5.93 -9.97 -13.89
C LEU A 113 -5.52 -8.54 -14.29
N ILE A 114 -4.37 -8.05 -13.80
CA ILE A 114 -3.90 -6.72 -14.16
C ILE A 114 -3.50 -6.64 -15.63
N ASN A 115 -2.76 -7.63 -16.16
CA ASN A 115 -2.38 -7.65 -17.57
C ASN A 115 -3.57 -7.76 -18.53
N GLY A 116 -4.66 -8.42 -18.12
CA GLY A 116 -5.89 -8.49 -18.92
C GLY A 116 -6.74 -7.21 -18.87
N SER A 117 -6.37 -6.26 -18.02
CA SER A 117 -7.05 -4.97 -17.84
C SER A 117 -6.33 -3.81 -18.54
N THR A 118 -5.16 -4.08 -19.13
CA THR A 118 -4.33 -3.16 -19.95
C THR A 118 -4.36 -3.59 -21.41
#